data_AF-A0A7V5P8F4-F1
#
_entry.id   AF-A0A7V5P8F4-F1
#
_cell.length_a   1.000
_cell.length_b   1.000
_cell.length_c   1.000
_cell.angle_alpha   90.00
_cell.angle_beta   90.00
_cell.angle_gamma   90.00
#
_symmetry.space_group_name_H-M   'P 1'
#
loop_
_entity.id
_entity.type
_entity.pdbx_description
1 polymer ?
#
loop_
_entity_poly.entity_id
_entity_poly.type
_entity_poly.pdbx_seq_one_letter_code
_entity_poly.pdbx_strand_id
1 'polypeptide(L)'
;MVSARPSHLAQKEDLLPSLTLTLETVTPLFLAGADPRGAPELRPPSFRGAMRYWLRAGLGGLGYGLPAVRQREGLVFGSAGEDGARASNIAVRLYPLGDVLAEPFQRDSRGRDDISGRDYLYWTAARTRDLPERRYIRPGQRFRLTLEDRSLGEAKEAFLPAVAS
;
A
#
# COMPACT_ATOMS: atom_id res chain seq x y z
N MET A 1 7.07 -52.77 8.75
CA MET A 1 7.73 -51.51 9.20
C MET A 1 6.95 -50.35 8.57
N VAL A 2 5.95 -49.86 9.31
CA VAL A 2 4.99 -48.86 8.85
C VAL A 2 5.63 -47.49 9.05
N SER A 3 6.06 -46.84 7.98
CA SER A 3 6.49 -45.44 8.04
C SER A 3 5.24 -44.57 7.93
N ALA A 4 4.92 -43.93 9.06
CA ALA A 4 3.74 -43.13 9.25
C ALA A 4 3.70 -41.93 8.28
N ARG A 5 2.54 -41.73 7.66
CA ARG A 5 2.17 -40.46 7.03
C ARG A 5 2.30 -39.35 8.07
N PRO A 6 2.91 -38.19 7.77
CA PRO A 6 2.77 -37.03 8.64
C PRO A 6 1.32 -36.54 8.55
N SER A 7 0.59 -36.90 9.59
CA SER A 7 -0.68 -36.39 10.08
C SER A 7 -0.83 -34.87 9.94
N HIS A 8 -1.85 -34.44 9.17
CA HIS A 8 -3.00 -33.59 9.55
C HIS A 8 -2.86 -32.48 10.63
N LEU A 9 -1.66 -32.01 10.97
CA LEU A 9 -1.42 -31.05 12.06
C LEU A 9 -0.74 -29.73 11.65
N ALA A 10 -0.55 -29.47 10.36
CA ALA A 10 0.02 -28.21 9.86
C ALA A 10 -1.01 -27.26 9.21
N GLN A 11 -2.31 -27.50 9.41
CA GLN A 11 -3.40 -26.72 8.81
C GLN A 11 -4.14 -25.83 9.82
N LYS A 12 -3.50 -25.54 10.95
CA LYS A 12 -3.82 -24.32 11.70
C LYS A 12 -2.89 -23.26 11.15
N GLU A 13 -3.23 -22.73 9.97
CA GLU A 13 -2.66 -21.49 9.49
C GLU A 13 -2.78 -20.49 10.65
N ASP A 14 -1.63 -20.12 11.19
CA ASP A 14 -1.49 -19.04 12.14
C ASP A 14 -2.40 -17.91 11.70
N LEU A 15 -3.43 -17.61 12.49
CA LEU A 15 -4.37 -16.52 12.25
C LEU A 15 -3.57 -15.22 12.36
N LEU A 16 -2.97 -14.80 11.25
CA LEU A 16 -1.83 -13.90 11.25
C LEU A 16 -2.20 -12.53 11.85
N PRO A 17 -1.61 -12.13 13.01
CA PRO A 17 -1.76 -10.77 13.52
C PRO A 17 -1.04 -9.74 12.63
N SER A 18 -0.25 -10.21 11.66
CA SER A 18 0.36 -9.39 10.63
C SER A 18 0.65 -10.15 9.33
N LEU A 19 0.43 -9.51 8.18
CA LEU A 19 0.76 -10.00 6.84
C LEU A 19 1.94 -9.20 6.30
N THR A 20 3.01 -9.87 5.89
CA THR A 20 4.18 -9.24 5.25
C THR A 20 4.33 -9.70 3.81
N LEU A 21 4.44 -8.73 2.89
CA LEU A 21 4.58 -8.94 1.46
C LEU A 21 5.83 -8.23 0.96
N THR A 22 6.53 -8.83 0.00
CA THR A 22 7.56 -8.13 -0.77
C THR A 22 6.96 -7.73 -2.11
N LEU A 23 6.96 -6.43 -2.38
CA LEU A 23 6.45 -5.84 -3.61
C LEU A 23 7.62 -5.39 -4.49
N GLU A 24 7.46 -5.48 -5.80
CA GLU A 24 8.41 -4.99 -6.79
C GLU A 24 7.71 -4.05 -7.76
N THR A 25 8.36 -2.94 -8.11
CA THR A 25 7.86 -2.03 -9.15
C THR A 25 8.09 -2.60 -10.53
N VAL A 26 7.02 -2.76 -11.31
CA VAL A 26 7.13 -3.23 -12.70
C VAL A 26 7.22 -2.09 -13.71
N THR A 27 6.84 -0.87 -13.30
CA THR A 27 6.87 0.36 -14.12
C THR A 27 7.45 1.52 -13.32
N PRO A 28 7.86 2.62 -13.98
CA PRO A 28 8.31 3.84 -13.31
C PRO A 28 7.29 4.31 -12.27
N LEU A 29 7.68 4.28 -10.99
CA LEU A 29 6.78 4.61 -9.89
C LEU A 29 6.97 6.07 -9.48
N PHE A 30 6.02 6.91 -9.88
CA PHE A 30 5.94 8.31 -9.50
C PHE A 30 5.19 8.47 -8.18
N LEU A 31 5.94 8.57 -7.08
CA LEU A 31 5.40 8.97 -5.78
C LEU A 31 5.88 10.38 -5.47
N ALA A 32 4.99 11.22 -4.97
CA ALA A 32 5.40 12.54 -4.51
C ALA A 32 4.73 12.89 -3.19
N GLY A 33 5.47 13.64 -2.38
CA GLY A 33 5.05 14.11 -1.09
C GLY A 33 4.51 15.54 -1.16
N ALA A 34 4.94 16.37 -0.21
CA ALA A 34 4.63 17.80 -0.21
C ALA A 34 5.25 18.54 -1.42
N ASP A 35 6.35 18.02 -1.96
CA ASP A 35 6.96 18.48 -3.20
C ASP A 35 6.68 17.47 -4.34
N PRO A 36 5.79 17.79 -5.30
CA PRO A 36 5.47 16.96 -6.45
C PRO A 36 6.63 16.63 -7.39
N ARG A 37 7.67 17.49 -7.41
CA ARG A 37 8.82 17.41 -8.32
C ARG A 37 10.12 17.00 -7.61
N GLY A 38 10.11 16.93 -6.28
CA GLY A 38 11.24 16.55 -5.44
C GLY A 38 11.58 15.06 -5.45
N ALA A 39 12.35 14.63 -4.45
CA ALA A 39 12.69 13.22 -4.26
C ALA A 39 11.40 12.40 -4.01
N PRO A 40 11.22 11.25 -4.69
CA PRO A 40 10.07 10.39 -4.46
C PRO A 40 10.06 9.89 -3.02
N GLU A 41 8.90 9.98 -2.37
CA GLU A 41 8.74 9.58 -0.98
C GLU A 41 7.79 8.40 -0.87
N LEU A 42 8.27 7.32 -0.25
CA LEU A 42 7.46 6.15 0.08
C LEU A 42 6.58 6.47 1.29
N ARG A 43 5.35 6.87 1.01
CA ARG A 43 4.38 7.22 2.06
C ARG A 43 3.37 6.08 2.26
N PRO A 44 3.34 5.44 3.45
CA PRO A 44 2.30 4.46 3.78
C PRO A 44 0.86 4.95 3.53
N PRO A 45 0.50 6.23 3.74
CA PRO A 45 -0.83 6.76 3.39
C PRO A 45 -1.25 6.53 1.92
N SER A 46 -0.33 6.61 0.95
CA SER A 46 -0.65 6.43 -0.47
C SER A 46 -1.08 4.98 -0.75
N PHE A 47 -0.36 4.01 -0.20
CA PHE A 47 -0.68 2.59 -0.31
C PHE A 47 -1.98 2.26 0.42
N ARG A 48 -2.18 2.83 1.61
CA ARG A 48 -3.42 2.73 2.36
C ARG A 48 -4.62 3.23 1.55
N GLY A 49 -4.48 4.36 0.86
CA GLY A 49 -5.52 4.90 -0.02
C GLY A 49 -5.88 3.96 -1.17
N ALA A 50 -4.87 3.38 -1.83
CA ALA A 50 -5.07 2.39 -2.89
C ALA A 50 -5.77 1.12 -2.38
N MET A 51 -5.34 0.56 -1.25
CA MET A 51 -5.99 -0.59 -0.62
C MET A 51 -7.46 -0.29 -0.27
N ARG A 52 -7.73 0.90 0.28
CA ARG A 52 -9.07 1.35 0.62
C ARG A 52 -9.97 1.48 -0.61
N TYR A 53 -9.44 2.00 -1.71
CA TYR A 53 -10.14 2.03 -3.00
C TYR A 53 -10.51 0.62 -3.47
N TRP A 54 -9.54 -0.30 -3.50
CA TRP A 54 -9.77 -1.67 -3.97
C TRP A 54 -10.72 -2.46 -3.07
N LEU A 55 -10.72 -2.23 -1.75
CA LEU A 55 -11.73 -2.78 -0.86
C LEU A 55 -13.14 -2.33 -1.28
N ARG A 56 -13.33 -1.02 -1.50
CA ARG A 56 -14.64 -0.49 -1.94
C ARG A 56 -15.06 -1.07 -3.29
N ALA A 57 -14.13 -1.14 -4.25
CA ALA A 57 -14.40 -1.71 -5.57
C ALA A 57 -14.80 -3.19 -5.48
N GLY A 58 -14.09 -3.98 -4.67
CA GLY A 58 -14.44 -5.39 -4.43
C GLY A 58 -15.80 -5.56 -3.77
N LEU A 59 -16.10 -4.79 -2.72
CA LEU A 59 -17.41 -4.83 -2.07
C LEU A 59 -18.54 -4.38 -3.01
N GLY A 60 -18.32 -3.33 -3.80
CA GLY A 60 -19.28 -2.88 -4.81
C GLY A 60 -19.52 -3.95 -5.90
N GLY A 61 -18.47 -4.62 -6.36
CA GLY A 61 -18.55 -5.72 -7.32
C GLY A 61 -19.30 -6.95 -6.80
N LEU A 62 -19.31 -7.16 -5.47
CA LEU A 62 -20.11 -8.19 -4.81
C LEU A 62 -21.60 -7.77 -4.60
N GLY A 63 -21.99 -6.57 -5.02
CA GLY A 63 -23.37 -6.09 -4.93
C GLY A 63 -23.73 -5.43 -3.58
N TYR A 64 -22.75 -5.12 -2.72
CA TYR A 64 -23.04 -4.37 -1.49
C TYR A 64 -23.44 -2.93 -1.82
N GLY A 65 -24.58 -2.49 -1.28
CA GLY A 65 -25.01 -1.09 -1.37
C GLY A 65 -24.07 -0.13 -0.62
N LEU A 66 -24.11 1.16 -1.00
CA LEU A 66 -23.23 2.20 -0.46
C LEU A 66 -23.17 2.25 1.09
N PRO A 67 -24.28 2.11 1.85
CA PRO A 67 -24.21 2.07 3.32
C PRO A 67 -23.38 0.90 3.85
N ALA A 68 -23.57 -0.28 3.26
CA ALA A 68 -22.87 -1.51 3.63
C ALA A 68 -21.36 -1.45 3.30
N VAL A 69 -21.01 -0.80 2.17
CA VAL A 69 -19.62 -0.53 1.79
C VAL A 69 -18.97 0.43 2.79
N ARG A 70 -19.60 1.57 3.08
CA ARG A 70 -19.08 2.57 4.04
C ARG A 70 -18.86 1.98 5.43
N GLN A 71 -19.81 1.18 5.92
CA GLN A 71 -19.69 0.52 7.22
C GLN A 71 -18.47 -0.40 7.26
N ARG A 72 -18.32 -1.30 6.29
CA ARG A 72 -17.20 -2.26 6.22
C ARG A 72 -15.85 -1.58 6.03
N GLU A 73 -15.81 -0.56 5.19
CA GLU A 73 -14.63 0.29 5.01
C GLU A 73 -14.20 0.93 6.33
N GLY A 74 -15.16 1.47 7.10
CA GLY A 74 -14.91 2.05 8.43
C GLY A 74 -14.40 1.04 9.45
N LEU A 75 -14.86 -0.22 9.39
CA LEU A 75 -14.34 -1.30 10.26
C LEU A 75 -12.86 -1.61 10.00
N VAL A 76 -12.40 -1.50 8.75
CA VAL A 76 -11.01 -1.82 8.37
C VAL A 76 -10.09 -0.61 8.49
N PHE A 77 -10.48 0.51 7.89
CA PHE A 77 -9.65 1.71 7.73
C PHE A 77 -10.00 2.85 8.69
N GLY A 78 -10.93 2.63 9.62
CA GLY A 78 -11.43 3.67 10.50
C GLY A 78 -12.38 4.63 9.79
N SER A 79 -13.09 5.41 10.60
CA SER A 79 -14.06 6.42 10.14
C SER A 79 -13.91 7.69 10.96
N ALA A 80 -14.12 8.83 10.32
CA ALA A 80 -14.31 10.10 11.01
C ALA A 80 -15.71 10.61 10.61
N GLY A 81 -16.57 10.86 11.60
CA GLY A 81 -17.95 11.27 11.39
C GLY A 81 -18.57 11.82 12.67
N GLU A 82 -19.80 12.31 12.56
CA GLU A 82 -20.56 12.94 13.66
C GLU A 82 -20.81 11.97 14.83
N ASP A 83 -20.95 10.67 14.54
CA ASP A 83 -21.15 9.60 15.55
C ASP A 83 -19.85 9.12 16.22
N GLY A 84 -18.73 9.83 16.01
CA GLY A 84 -17.44 9.56 16.63
C GLY A 84 -16.34 9.16 15.65
N ALA A 85 -15.09 9.31 16.12
CA ALA A 85 -13.91 8.90 15.38
C ALA A 85 -13.51 7.47 15.77
N ARG A 86 -13.45 6.58 14.78
CA ARG A 86 -12.92 5.22 14.93
C ARG A 86 -11.53 5.15 14.30
N ALA A 87 -10.55 4.76 15.10
CA ALA A 87 -9.20 4.50 14.62
C ALA A 87 -9.17 3.31 13.64
N SER A 88 -8.15 3.28 12.80
CA SER A 88 -7.92 2.17 11.88
C SER A 88 -7.57 0.89 12.62
N ASN A 89 -8.27 -0.20 12.31
CA ASN A 89 -7.88 -1.53 12.78
C ASN A 89 -6.58 -2.01 12.12
N ILE A 90 -6.25 -1.54 10.91
CA ILE A 90 -5.00 -1.94 10.24
C ILE A 90 -3.89 -0.89 10.35
N ALA A 91 -2.68 -1.31 10.72
CA ALA A 91 -1.45 -0.54 10.55
C ALA A 91 -0.81 -0.91 9.21
N VAL A 92 -0.38 0.09 8.43
CA VAL A 92 0.34 -0.12 7.17
C VAL A 92 1.76 0.42 7.35
N ARG A 93 2.75 -0.44 7.17
CA ARG A 93 4.17 -0.09 7.23
C ARG A 93 4.83 -0.45 5.90
N LEU A 94 5.71 0.43 5.42
CA LEU A 94 6.39 0.24 4.16
C LEU A 94 7.87 0.56 4.35
N TYR A 95 8.72 -0.36 3.93
CA TYR A 95 10.17 -0.24 4.04
C TYR A 95 10.82 -0.55 2.69
N PRO A 96 11.68 0.31 2.15
CA PRO A 96 12.46 -0.06 0.97
C PRO A 96 13.43 -1.19 1.29
N LEU A 97 13.63 -2.07 0.31
CA LEU A 97 14.68 -3.08 0.36
C LEU A 97 15.83 -2.61 -0.52
N GLY A 98 16.92 -2.17 0.12
CA GLY A 98 18.05 -1.52 -0.55
C GLY A 98 17.83 -0.03 -0.78
N ASP A 99 18.77 0.59 -1.48
CA ASP A 99 18.74 2.03 -1.78
C ASP A 99 17.64 2.36 -2.79
N VAL A 100 16.78 3.33 -2.45
CA VAL A 100 15.76 3.82 -3.37
C VAL A 100 16.40 4.79 -4.35
N LEU A 101 16.69 4.30 -5.54
CA LEU A 101 17.28 5.12 -6.60
C LEU A 101 16.17 5.83 -7.39
N ALA A 102 16.15 7.16 -7.27
CA ALA A 102 15.22 8.02 -7.99
C ALA A 102 15.86 8.64 -9.24
N GLU A 103 15.17 8.57 -10.36
CA GLU A 103 15.63 9.13 -11.64
C GLU A 103 14.74 10.26 -12.13
N PRO A 104 15.29 11.30 -12.77
CA PRO A 104 14.49 12.27 -13.51
C PRO A 104 13.82 11.60 -14.72
N PHE A 105 12.56 11.92 -14.96
CA PHE A 105 11.87 11.48 -16.18
C PHE A 105 12.43 12.20 -17.41
N GLN A 106 12.86 11.42 -18.38
CA GLN A 106 13.31 11.89 -19.68
C GLN A 106 12.37 11.35 -20.77
N ARG A 107 12.11 12.18 -21.77
CA ARG A 107 11.37 11.74 -22.95
C ARG A 107 12.29 10.94 -23.87
N ASP A 108 11.72 9.95 -24.53
CA ASP A 108 12.44 9.17 -25.54
C ASP A 108 12.46 9.94 -26.88
N SER A 109 11.38 10.65 -27.20
CA SER A 109 11.22 11.50 -28.39
C SER A 109 12.14 12.71 -28.40
N ARG A 110 12.71 13.04 -29.57
CA ARG A 110 13.51 14.26 -29.81
C ARG A 110 12.70 15.41 -30.39
N GLY A 111 11.51 15.14 -30.93
CA GLY A 111 10.65 16.10 -31.60
C GLY A 111 9.18 15.76 -31.49
N ARG A 112 8.36 16.43 -32.29
CA ARG A 112 6.91 16.19 -32.34
C ARG A 112 6.56 14.96 -33.20
N ASP A 113 7.42 14.63 -34.16
CA ASP A 113 7.17 13.60 -35.17
C ASP A 113 7.51 12.18 -34.70
N ASP A 114 8.18 12.05 -33.54
CA ASP A 114 8.64 10.78 -32.96
C ASP A 114 8.15 10.55 -31.52
N ILE A 115 7.03 11.16 -31.12
CA ILE A 115 6.44 11.00 -29.79
C ILE A 115 6.08 9.53 -29.55
N SER A 116 6.74 8.90 -28.58
CA SER A 116 6.41 7.55 -28.16
C SER A 116 5.12 7.51 -27.32
N GLY A 117 4.50 6.33 -27.21
CA GLY A 117 3.37 6.13 -26.30
C GLY A 117 3.72 6.43 -24.84
N ARG A 118 4.97 6.17 -24.43
CA ARG A 118 5.49 6.51 -23.10
C ARG A 118 5.56 8.03 -22.91
N ASP A 119 6.06 8.75 -23.89
CA ASP A 119 6.14 10.22 -23.85
C ASP A 119 4.75 10.85 -23.77
N TYR A 120 3.78 10.26 -24.49
CA TYR A 120 2.39 10.68 -24.41
C TYR A 120 1.78 10.39 -23.03
N LEU A 121 1.94 9.18 -22.49
CA LEU A 121 1.37 8.82 -21.18
C LEU A 121 1.98 9.62 -20.02
N TYR A 122 3.28 9.88 -20.08
CA TYR A 122 4.02 10.59 -19.02
C TYR A 122 4.36 12.04 -19.38
N TRP A 123 3.59 12.66 -20.29
CA TRP A 123 3.87 14.02 -20.76
C TRP A 123 3.94 15.06 -19.61
N THR A 124 3.14 14.86 -18.56
CA THR A 124 3.11 15.70 -17.35
C THR A 124 4.33 15.52 -16.45
N ALA A 125 4.99 14.36 -16.54
CA ALA A 125 6.21 14.07 -15.79
C ALA A 125 7.44 14.73 -16.43
N ALA A 126 7.38 15.10 -17.70
CA ALA A 126 8.46 15.80 -18.38
C ALA A 126 8.69 17.20 -17.80
N ARG A 127 9.89 17.72 -18.07
CA ARG A 127 10.24 19.12 -17.83
C ARG A 127 9.37 20.03 -18.69
N THR A 128 8.93 21.13 -18.10
CA THR A 128 8.33 22.25 -18.82
C THR A 128 9.23 23.48 -18.67
N ARG A 129 8.84 24.60 -19.28
CA ARG A 129 9.55 25.87 -19.10
C ARG A 129 9.62 26.29 -17.63
N ASP A 130 8.54 26.04 -16.88
CA ASP A 130 8.35 26.58 -15.53
C ASP A 130 8.59 25.55 -14.42
N LEU A 131 8.57 24.25 -14.76
CA LEU A 131 8.72 23.16 -13.78
C LEU A 131 9.77 22.14 -14.23
N PRO A 132 10.65 21.69 -13.32
CA PRO A 132 11.57 20.60 -13.62
C PRO A 132 10.81 19.28 -13.84
N GLU A 133 11.44 18.32 -14.48
CA GLU A 133 10.89 16.97 -14.64
C GLU A 133 10.61 16.31 -13.27
N ARG A 134 9.61 15.43 -13.24
CA ARG A 134 9.33 14.60 -12.07
C ARG A 134 10.41 13.55 -11.94
N ARG A 135 10.72 13.20 -10.69
CA ARG A 135 11.53 12.03 -10.40
C ARG A 135 10.64 10.81 -10.14
N TYR A 136 11.13 9.63 -10.49
CA TYR A 136 10.44 8.36 -10.25
C TYR A 136 11.39 7.33 -9.65
N ILE A 137 10.81 6.35 -8.96
CA ILE A 137 11.53 5.15 -8.51
C ILE A 137 11.58 4.16 -9.67
N ARG A 138 12.79 3.68 -9.99
CA ARG A 138 13.01 2.76 -11.12
C ARG A 138 12.20 1.47 -11.00
N PRO A 139 11.78 0.87 -12.13
CA PRO A 139 11.35 -0.52 -12.16
C PRO A 139 12.40 -1.44 -11.52
N GLY A 140 11.94 -2.52 -10.90
CA GLY A 140 12.76 -3.46 -10.14
C GLY A 140 13.00 -3.06 -8.68
N GLN A 141 12.65 -1.84 -8.26
CA GLN A 141 12.74 -1.47 -6.85
C GLN A 141 11.79 -2.32 -6.03
N ARG A 142 12.32 -2.90 -4.93
CA ARG A 142 11.56 -3.71 -3.99
C ARG A 142 11.25 -2.98 -2.69
N PHE A 143 10.11 -3.33 -2.11
CA PHE A 143 9.64 -2.83 -0.81
C PHE A 143 9.04 -3.97 0.00
N ARG A 144 9.21 -3.90 1.31
CA ARG A 144 8.48 -4.73 2.27
C ARG A 144 7.26 -3.95 2.75
N LEU A 145 6.09 -4.49 2.46
CA LEU A 145 4.81 -4.03 2.99
C LEU A 145 4.43 -4.93 4.17
N THR A 146 4.16 -4.35 5.32
CA THR A 146 3.63 -5.06 6.48
C THR A 146 2.28 -4.46 6.86
N LEU A 147 1.27 -5.33 6.95
CA LEU A 147 -0.06 -5.03 7.43
C LEU A 147 -0.22 -5.67 8.80
N GLU A 148 -0.59 -4.91 9.83
CA GLU A 148 -0.76 -5.41 11.20
C GLU A 148 -2.18 -5.13 11.67
N ASP A 149 -2.83 -6.12 12.28
CA ASP A 149 -4.13 -5.91 12.92
C ASP A 149 -3.94 -5.40 14.36
N ARG A 150 -4.34 -4.15 14.57
CA ARG A 150 -4.28 -3.47 15.87
C ARG A 150 -5.34 -3.96 16.84
N SER A 151 -6.48 -4.46 16.35
CA SER A 151 -7.57 -4.92 17.22
C SER A 151 -7.18 -6.14 18.06
N LEU A 152 -6.22 -6.94 17.57
CA LEU A 152 -5.65 -8.08 18.30
C LEU A 152 -4.54 -7.68 19.27
N GLY A 153 -3.85 -6.57 19.02
CA GLY A 153 -2.82 -6.02 19.91
C GLY A 153 -3.41 -5.41 21.18
N GLU A 154 -4.46 -4.59 21.03
CA GLU A 154 -5.21 -4.02 22.16
C GLU A 154 -5.87 -5.11 23.01
N ALA A 155 -6.39 -6.17 22.37
CA ALA A 155 -6.91 -7.34 23.07
C ALA A 155 -5.82 -8.13 23.83
N LYS A 156 -4.54 -8.07 23.44
CA LYS A 156 -3.46 -8.70 24.22
C LYS A 156 -3.01 -7.84 25.40
N GLU A 157 -2.89 -6.52 25.23
CA GLU A 157 -2.50 -5.60 26.30
C GLU A 157 -3.57 -5.49 27.39
N ALA A 158 -4.86 -5.49 27.01
CA ALA A 158 -5.96 -5.48 27.98
C ALA A 158 -6.03 -6.74 28.87
N PHE A 159 -5.43 -7.86 28.45
CA PHE A 159 -5.33 -9.09 29.23
C PHE A 159 -4.10 -9.15 30.15
N LEU A 160 -3.11 -8.27 29.97
CA LEU A 160 -1.86 -8.29 30.75
C LEU A 160 -1.87 -7.62 32.14
N PRO A 161 -2.88 -6.85 32.63
CA PRO A 161 -2.83 -6.29 33.98
C PRO A 161 -3.43 -7.21 35.07
N ALA A 162 -3.72 -8.49 34.80
CA ALA A 162 -4.37 -9.38 35.78
C ALA A 162 -3.47 -10.45 36.44
N VAL A 163 -2.17 -10.49 36.16
CA VAL A 163 -1.26 -11.57 36.67
C VAL A 163 -0.10 -11.04 37.52
N ALA A 164 -0.13 -9.78 37.94
CA ALA A 164 0.81 -9.26 38.95
C ALA A 164 0.03 -8.83 40.20
N SER A 165 -0.16 -9.77 41.12
CA SER A 165 -0.55 -9.54 42.52
C SER A 165 0.16 -10.56 43.39
#